data_AF-A0A950EA12-F1
#
_entry.id   AF-A0A950EA12-F1
#
_cell.length_a   1.000
_cell.length_b   1.000
_cell.length_c   1.000
_cell.angle_alpha   90.00
_cell.angle_beta   90.00
_cell.angle_gamma   90.00
#
_symmetry.space_group_name_H-M   'P 1'
#
loop_
_entity.id
_entity.type
_entity.pdbx_description
1 polymer ?
#
loop_
_entity_poly.entity_id
_entity_poly.type
_entity_poly.pdbx_seq_one_letter_code
_entity_poly.pdbx_strand_id
1 'polypeptide(L)'
;KVELLRAGDSRLIRTHGCGFYKEQGWGPNFVVPTTSRIDAPEVTNGRFTDDIHVGQSTELRGIAFGGDRGIQKVELSFDGARTWEDIDIDEPGTRISWSTWSYDWQPQAPGEYLIAVRATDSNGALQISEDRPTVPQGATGLHRVKAVVRG
;
A
#
# COMPACT_ATOMS: atom_id res chain seq x y z
N LYS A 1 1.09 24.80 -30.32
CA LYS A 1 1.75 24.42 -31.59
C LYS A 1 3.17 24.01 -31.23
N VAL A 2 3.49 22.72 -31.37
CA VAL A 2 4.83 22.19 -31.04
C VAL A 2 5.77 22.63 -32.16
N GLU A 3 6.90 23.24 -31.81
CA GLU A 3 7.97 23.51 -32.77
C GLU A 3 9.21 22.71 -32.36
N LEU A 4 9.65 21.86 -33.28
CA LEU A 4 10.90 21.11 -33.21
C LEU A 4 12.07 22.09 -33.24
N LEU A 5 12.95 22.01 -32.24
CA LEU A 5 14.18 22.80 -32.19
C LEU A 5 15.12 22.39 -33.32
N ARG A 6 15.63 23.40 -34.05
CA ARG A 6 16.85 23.24 -34.85
C ARG A 6 18.05 23.19 -33.89
N ALA A 7 18.93 22.24 -34.14
CA ALA A 7 20.17 22.05 -33.40
C ALA A 7 21.04 23.33 -33.46
N GLY A 8 21.46 23.85 -32.31
CA GLY A 8 22.50 24.87 -32.27
C GLY A 8 22.55 25.77 -31.03
N ASP A 9 21.48 25.89 -30.25
CA ASP A 9 21.43 26.89 -29.17
C ASP A 9 20.95 26.26 -27.85
N SER A 10 21.89 25.95 -26.96
CA SER A 10 21.62 25.43 -25.61
C SER A 10 21.22 26.57 -24.67
N ARG A 11 20.08 27.20 -24.96
CA ARG A 11 19.44 28.15 -24.05
C ARG A 11 18.15 27.54 -23.52
N LEU A 12 18.14 27.29 -22.21
CA LEU A 12 16.98 26.77 -21.47
C LEU A 12 15.85 27.81 -21.52
N ILE A 13 14.84 27.57 -22.34
CA ILE A 13 13.61 28.37 -22.35
C ILE A 13 12.71 27.77 -21.27
N ARG A 14 12.55 28.45 -20.13
CA ARG A 14 11.55 28.09 -19.12
C ARG A 14 10.18 28.60 -19.52
N THR A 15 9.45 27.80 -20.28
CA THR A 15 7.99 27.93 -20.37
C THR A 15 7.37 26.96 -19.36
N HIS A 16 6.76 27.50 -18.29
CA HIS A 16 5.95 26.70 -17.36
C HIS A 16 4.62 26.36 -18.03
N GLY A 17 4.60 25.34 -18.90
CA GLY A 17 3.36 24.71 -19.33
C GLY A 17 2.89 23.76 -18.23
N CYS A 18 1.62 23.82 -17.83
CA CYS A 18 1.03 22.71 -17.10
C CYS A 18 1.07 21.49 -18.03
N GLY A 19 1.70 20.40 -17.59
CA GLY A 19 1.69 19.15 -18.36
C GLY A 19 0.26 18.62 -18.50
N PHE A 20 -0.03 17.93 -19.61
CA PHE A 20 -1.36 17.39 -19.96
C PHE A 20 -2.11 16.69 -18.80
N TYR A 21 -1.39 15.93 -17.96
CA TYR A 21 -1.99 15.25 -16.80
C TYR A 21 -2.27 16.19 -15.62
N LYS A 22 -1.47 17.24 -15.43
CA LYS A 22 -1.71 18.24 -14.39
C LYS A 22 -2.99 19.03 -14.68
N GLU A 23 -3.28 19.28 -15.96
CA GLU A 23 -4.55 19.89 -16.40
C GLU A 23 -5.77 19.01 -16.08
N GLN A 24 -5.57 17.68 -15.98
CA GLN A 24 -6.60 16.71 -15.59
C GLN A 24 -6.70 16.50 -14.07
N GLY A 25 -6.00 17.33 -13.27
CA GLY A 25 -6.05 17.27 -11.81
C GLY A 25 -5.05 16.31 -11.15
N TRP A 26 -4.14 15.71 -11.92
CA TRP A 26 -3.13 14.82 -11.35
C TRP A 26 -2.02 15.59 -10.64
N GLY A 27 -1.63 15.08 -9.47
CA GLY A 27 -0.42 15.48 -8.77
C GLY A 27 -0.42 16.95 -8.34
N PRO A 28 -1.36 17.40 -7.50
CA PRO A 28 -1.31 18.75 -6.94
C PRO A 28 0.02 19.03 -6.22
N ASN A 29 0.61 18.00 -5.58
CA ASN A 29 1.97 18.04 -5.01
C ASN A 29 2.82 16.77 -5.27
N PHE A 30 2.32 15.82 -6.08
CA PHE A 30 3.00 14.57 -6.47
C PHE A 30 3.51 13.67 -5.32
N VAL A 31 3.00 13.85 -4.09
CA VAL A 31 3.39 12.98 -2.98
C VAL A 31 2.65 11.64 -3.08
N VAL A 32 3.37 10.52 -3.05
CA VAL A 32 2.71 9.21 -3.02
C VAL A 32 2.15 8.97 -1.61
N PRO A 33 0.84 8.67 -1.45
CA PRO A 33 0.29 8.33 -0.14
C PRO A 33 0.91 7.02 0.35
N THR A 34 1.12 6.92 1.65
CA THR A 34 1.56 5.67 2.28
C THR A 34 0.53 4.59 2.01
N THR A 35 0.97 3.41 1.57
CA THR A 35 0.12 2.28 1.19
C THR A 35 0.71 0.96 1.67
N SER A 36 -0.15 -0.04 1.83
CA SER A 36 0.23 -1.40 2.20
C SER A 36 -0.77 -2.41 1.63
N ARG A 37 -0.31 -3.63 1.37
CA ARG A 37 -1.07 -4.68 0.69
C ARG A 37 -0.69 -6.06 1.21
N ILE A 38 -1.66 -6.98 1.20
CA ILE A 38 -1.53 -8.39 1.57
C ILE A 38 -1.49 -9.17 0.26
N ASP A 39 -0.44 -9.95 0.06
CA ASP A 39 -0.12 -10.64 -1.19
C ASP A 39 -0.17 -12.17 -1.06
N ALA A 40 -0.02 -12.70 0.17
CA ALA A 40 -0.09 -14.12 0.46
C ALA A 40 -0.92 -14.41 1.72
N PRO A 41 -1.62 -15.56 1.80
CA PRO A 41 -1.86 -16.55 0.74
C PRO A 41 -2.57 -15.97 -0.50
N GLU A 42 -2.70 -16.74 -1.58
CA GLU A 42 -3.27 -16.24 -2.84
C GLU A 42 -4.62 -15.53 -2.61
N VAL A 43 -4.71 -14.27 -3.07
CA VAL A 43 -5.88 -13.42 -2.92
C VAL A 43 -6.59 -13.27 -4.26
N THR A 44 -7.87 -13.66 -4.32
CA THR A 44 -8.73 -13.43 -5.47
C THR A 44 -10.03 -12.77 -5.02
N ASN A 45 -10.43 -11.69 -5.70
CA ASN A 45 -11.66 -10.93 -5.38
C ASN A 45 -11.76 -10.51 -3.90
N GLY A 46 -10.63 -10.13 -3.29
CA GLY A 46 -10.58 -9.67 -1.90
C GLY A 46 -10.74 -10.77 -0.85
N ARG A 47 -10.47 -12.04 -1.20
CA ARG A 47 -10.53 -13.19 -0.30
C ARG A 47 -9.32 -14.11 -0.54
N PHE A 48 -8.84 -14.78 0.50
CA PHE A 48 -7.96 -15.94 0.30
C PHE A 48 -8.68 -17.04 -0.47
N THR A 49 -7.96 -17.66 -1.41
CA THR A 49 -8.50 -18.72 -2.26
C THR A 49 -8.81 -19.98 -1.45
N ASP A 50 -7.86 -20.40 -0.61
CA ASP A 50 -7.98 -21.57 0.25
C ASP A 50 -8.56 -21.21 1.64
N ASP A 51 -9.23 -22.20 2.24
CA ASP A 51 -9.68 -22.09 3.62
C ASP A 51 -8.49 -22.25 4.57
N ILE A 52 -8.51 -21.51 5.68
CA ILE A 52 -7.50 -21.55 6.74
C ILE A 52 -8.02 -22.44 7.87
N HIS A 53 -7.14 -23.15 8.58
CA HIS A 53 -7.54 -24.04 9.66
C HIS A 53 -7.13 -23.51 11.03
N VAL A 54 -8.00 -23.71 12.02
CA VAL A 54 -7.71 -23.39 13.43
C VAL A 54 -6.45 -24.12 13.87
N GLY A 55 -5.55 -23.40 14.54
CA GLY A 55 -4.30 -23.97 15.06
C GLY A 55 -3.25 -24.31 13.99
N GLN A 56 -3.54 -24.15 12.69
CA GLN A 56 -2.54 -24.26 11.64
C GLN A 56 -1.88 -22.90 11.40
N SER A 57 -0.54 -22.85 11.36
CA SER A 57 0.16 -21.63 10.97
C SER A 57 -0.09 -21.34 9.49
N THR A 58 -0.52 -20.11 9.21
CA THR A 58 -0.69 -19.57 7.86
C THR A 58 0.13 -18.31 7.75
N GLU A 59 1.14 -18.35 6.89
CA GLU A 59 2.00 -17.20 6.68
C GLU A 59 1.30 -16.15 5.81
N LEU A 60 1.12 -14.96 6.39
CA LEU A 60 0.67 -13.78 5.70
C LEU A 60 1.90 -13.02 5.22
N ARG A 61 1.90 -12.53 3.98
CA ARG A 61 2.98 -11.69 3.45
C ARG A 61 2.46 -10.53 2.64
N GLY A 62 3.27 -9.51 2.49
CA GLY A 62 2.93 -8.40 1.61
C GLY A 62 3.98 -7.31 1.56
N ILE A 63 3.51 -6.13 1.16
CA ILE A 63 4.35 -4.95 0.96
C ILE A 63 3.78 -3.72 1.66
N ALA A 64 4.65 -2.78 1.98
CA ALA A 64 4.31 -1.42 2.37
C ALA A 64 5.20 -0.43 1.62
N PHE A 65 4.67 0.74 1.30
CA PHE A 65 5.39 1.78 0.56
C PHE A 65 5.01 3.18 1.03
N GLY A 66 6.02 3.94 1.46
CA GLY A 66 5.88 5.31 1.98
C GLY A 66 6.32 6.39 0.99
N GLY A 67 6.37 6.10 -0.32
CA GLY A 67 6.97 7.02 -1.29
C GLY A 67 8.48 7.12 -1.11
N ASP A 68 8.99 8.33 -0.87
CA ASP A 68 10.40 8.64 -0.60
C ASP A 68 10.76 8.65 0.90
N ARG A 69 9.78 8.35 1.76
CA ARG A 69 9.90 8.44 3.23
C ARG A 69 10.34 7.12 3.86
N GLY A 70 10.11 5.99 3.18
CA GLY A 70 10.24 4.65 3.75
C GLY A 70 9.12 4.31 4.74
N ILE A 71 9.19 3.12 5.34
CA ILE A 71 8.21 2.59 6.30
C ILE A 71 8.91 2.28 7.62
N GLN A 72 8.29 2.67 8.74
CA GLN A 72 8.79 2.36 10.09
C GLN A 72 7.93 1.33 10.83
N LYS A 73 6.69 1.11 10.40
CA LYS A 73 5.73 0.24 11.08
C LYS A 73 4.74 -0.36 10.10
N VAL A 74 4.43 -1.64 10.25
CA VAL A 74 3.30 -2.31 9.61
C VAL A 74 2.45 -2.95 10.70
N GLU A 75 1.14 -2.88 10.55
CA GLU A 75 0.18 -3.44 11.49
C GLU A 75 -0.88 -4.25 10.74
N LEU A 76 -1.27 -5.38 11.33
CA LEU A 76 -2.39 -6.21 10.88
C LEU A 76 -3.58 -6.07 11.83
N SER A 77 -4.77 -6.13 11.25
CA SER A 77 -6.02 -6.25 11.98
C SER A 77 -6.73 -7.51 11.50
N PHE A 78 -7.28 -8.30 12.41
CA PHE A 78 -8.02 -9.53 12.07
C PHE A 78 -9.53 -9.38 12.22
N ASP A 79 -10.00 -8.18 12.60
CA ASP A 79 -11.37 -7.91 13.00
C ASP A 79 -12.01 -6.76 12.22
N GLY A 80 -11.51 -6.47 11.02
CA GLY A 80 -12.05 -5.42 10.15
C GLY A 80 -11.60 -4.02 10.54
N ALA A 81 -10.33 -3.85 10.91
CA ALA A 81 -9.69 -2.59 11.29
C ALA A 81 -10.15 -2.00 12.64
N ARG A 82 -10.68 -2.82 13.56
CA ARG A 82 -11.09 -2.37 14.90
C ARG A 82 -9.94 -2.44 15.90
N THR A 83 -9.14 -3.51 15.84
CA THR A 83 -7.92 -3.70 16.63
C THR A 83 -6.72 -3.94 15.71
N TRP A 84 -5.52 -3.59 16.17
CA TRP A 84 -4.30 -3.63 15.39
C TRP A 84 -3.17 -4.27 16.18
N GLU A 85 -2.39 -5.11 15.51
CA GLU A 85 -1.21 -5.80 16.02
C GLU A 85 0.00 -5.40 15.19
N ASP A 86 1.10 -5.05 15.86
CA ASP A 86 2.36 -4.70 15.25
C ASP A 86 3.03 -5.96 14.69
N ILE A 87 3.54 -5.88 13.47
CA ILE A 87 4.28 -6.99 12.86
C ILE A 87 5.69 -6.56 12.46
N ASP A 88 6.58 -7.54 12.34
CA ASP A 88 7.95 -7.31 11.89
C ASP A 88 7.99 -6.99 10.39
N ILE A 89 8.97 -6.16 10.03
CA ILE A 89 9.30 -5.83 8.65
C ILE A 89 10.53 -6.66 8.30
N ASP A 90 10.39 -7.59 7.34
CA ASP A 90 11.47 -8.51 6.95
C ASP A 90 12.63 -7.73 6.32
N GLU A 91 12.30 -6.87 5.36
CA GLU A 91 13.24 -6.02 4.66
C GLU A 91 12.67 -4.60 4.62
N PRO A 92 13.26 -3.64 5.36
CA PRO A 92 12.80 -2.25 5.32
C PRO A 92 13.02 -1.60 3.95
N GLY A 93 13.83 -2.21 3.08
CA GLY A 93 14.21 -1.66 1.78
C GLY A 93 15.06 -0.40 1.92
N THR A 94 15.12 0.38 0.85
CA THR A 94 15.65 1.75 0.83
C THR A 94 14.50 2.75 0.92
N ARG A 95 14.82 4.04 1.11
CA ARG A 95 13.81 5.12 1.12
C ARG A 95 12.89 5.17 -0.10
N ILE A 96 13.29 4.58 -1.23
CA ILE A 96 12.54 4.62 -2.50
C ILE A 96 12.11 3.23 -2.99
N SER A 97 12.29 2.18 -2.19
CA SER A 97 11.80 0.83 -2.50
C SER A 97 10.66 0.44 -1.57
N TRP A 98 9.98 -0.65 -1.92
CA TRP A 98 8.98 -1.24 -1.05
C TRP A 98 9.67 -1.90 0.14
N SER A 99 8.99 -1.92 1.28
CA SER A 99 9.34 -2.74 2.43
C SER A 99 8.48 -3.99 2.41
N THR A 100 9.07 -5.16 2.61
CA THR A 100 8.33 -6.43 2.70
C THR A 100 8.09 -6.81 4.15
N TRP A 101 7.02 -7.55 4.39
CA TRP A 101 6.66 -8.03 5.72
C TRP A 101 6.07 -9.44 5.63
N SER A 102 6.23 -10.18 6.72
CA SER A 102 5.64 -11.49 6.92
C SER A 102 5.08 -11.62 8.33
N TYR A 103 4.06 -12.47 8.50
CA TYR A 103 3.45 -12.73 9.80
C TYR A 103 2.86 -14.14 9.82
N ASP A 104 3.31 -14.97 10.76
CA ASP A 104 2.78 -16.31 10.98
C ASP A 104 1.48 -16.25 11.78
N TRP A 105 0.35 -16.27 11.07
CA TRP A 105 -0.97 -16.20 11.69
C TRP A 105 -1.49 -17.59 12.07
N GLN A 106 -1.86 -17.76 13.34
CA GLN A 106 -2.45 -18.99 13.86
C GLN A 106 -3.82 -18.72 14.52
N PRO A 107 -4.93 -18.77 13.78
CA PRO A 107 -6.25 -18.47 14.33
C PRO A 107 -6.68 -19.50 15.36
N GLN A 108 -7.34 -19.03 16.42
CA GLN A 108 -7.76 -19.87 17.56
C GLN A 108 -9.24 -20.29 17.52
N ALA A 109 -10.02 -19.72 16.60
CA ALA A 109 -11.45 -20.01 16.46
C ALA A 109 -11.87 -20.02 14.99
N PRO A 110 -12.82 -20.89 14.59
CA PRO A 110 -13.38 -20.88 13.25
C PRO A 110 -14.27 -19.65 13.05
N GLY A 111 -14.45 -19.24 11.79
CA GLY A 111 -15.29 -18.10 11.43
C GLY A 111 -14.77 -17.32 10.23
N GLU A 112 -15.47 -16.23 9.90
CA GLU A 112 -14.99 -15.26 8.92
C GLU A 112 -14.15 -14.18 9.60
N TYR A 113 -12.96 -13.94 9.06
CA TYR A 113 -12.08 -12.86 9.48
C TYR A 113 -11.97 -11.85 8.34
N LEU A 114 -11.95 -10.57 8.70
CA LEU A 114 -11.66 -9.50 7.76
C LEU A 114 -10.31 -8.92 8.11
N ILE A 115 -9.29 -9.42 7.42
CA ILE A 115 -7.91 -9.02 7.66
C ILE A 115 -7.67 -7.68 6.97
N ALA A 116 -7.10 -6.72 7.67
CA ALA A 116 -6.67 -5.44 7.12
C ALA A 116 -5.20 -5.20 7.43
N VAL A 117 -4.52 -4.48 6.55
CA VAL A 117 -3.14 -4.03 6.76
C VAL A 117 -3.10 -2.50 6.69
N ARG A 118 -2.25 -1.90 7.54
CA ARG A 118 -1.87 -0.49 7.44
C ARG A 118 -0.38 -0.32 7.72
N ALA A 119 0.17 0.80 7.26
CA ALA A 119 1.56 1.15 7.54
C ALA A 119 1.69 2.59 8.07
N THR A 120 2.75 2.83 8.84
CA THR A 120 3.21 4.16 9.23
C THR A 120 4.53 4.44 8.53
N ASP A 121 4.62 5.57 7.83
CA ASP A 121 5.88 5.96 7.18
C ASP A 121 6.92 6.44 8.20
N SER A 122 8.17 6.55 7.78
CA SER A 122 9.28 6.97 8.67
C SER A 122 9.20 8.42 9.15
N ASN A 123 8.24 9.20 8.67
CA ASN A 123 7.93 10.53 9.20
C ASN A 123 6.83 10.46 10.27
N GLY A 124 6.32 9.27 10.59
CA GLY A 124 5.25 9.05 11.57
C GLY A 124 3.84 9.22 11.02
N ALA A 125 3.66 9.39 9.71
CA ALA A 125 2.32 9.53 9.12
C ALA A 125 1.69 8.15 8.87
N LEU A 126 0.52 7.95 9.46
CA LEU A 126 -0.27 6.74 9.27
C LEU A 126 -0.94 6.74 7.89
N GLN A 127 -1.02 5.56 7.27
CA GLN A 127 -1.81 5.34 6.06
C GLN A 127 -3.25 5.82 6.22
N ILE A 128 -3.73 6.55 5.21
CA ILE A 128 -5.09 7.11 5.19
C ILE A 128 -6.08 5.95 4.98
N SER A 129 -6.97 5.77 5.95
CA SER A 129 -7.95 4.67 5.95
C SER A 129 -9.20 4.94 5.11
N GLU A 130 -9.49 6.21 4.82
CA GLU A 130 -10.60 6.62 3.97
C GLU A 130 -10.29 6.29 2.51
N ASP A 131 -11.23 5.62 1.84
CA ASP A 131 -11.09 5.26 0.43
C ASP A 131 -11.21 6.49 -0.46
N ARG A 132 -10.23 6.67 -1.35
CA ARG A 132 -10.24 7.71 -2.37
C ARG A 132 -9.79 7.12 -3.71
N PRO A 133 -10.38 7.54 -4.84
CA PRO A 133 -9.89 7.14 -6.16
C PRO A 133 -8.45 7.62 -6.42
N THR A 134 -7.87 7.16 -7.53
CA THR A 134 -6.48 7.44 -7.93
C THR A 134 -6.20 8.92 -8.21
N VAL A 135 -7.22 9.69 -8.61
CA VAL A 135 -7.14 11.15 -8.77
C VAL A 135 -7.61 11.81 -7.45
N PRO A 136 -6.91 12.83 -6.94
CA PRO A 136 -5.84 13.58 -7.60
C PRO A 136 -4.42 13.01 -7.41
N GLN A 137 -4.24 12.09 -6.46
CA GLN A 137 -2.93 11.82 -5.90
C GLN A 137 -2.78 10.40 -5.32
N GLY A 138 -3.01 9.39 -6.15
CA GLY A 138 -2.98 7.99 -5.74
C GLY A 138 -4.20 7.60 -4.91
N ALA A 139 -4.56 6.33 -4.98
CA ALA A 139 -5.65 5.80 -4.17
C ALA A 139 -5.23 5.76 -2.68
N THR A 140 -6.19 5.98 -1.80
CA THR A 140 -6.06 5.75 -0.35
C THR A 140 -7.06 4.69 0.08
N GLY A 141 -7.01 4.29 1.35
CA GLY A 141 -7.81 3.20 1.87
C GLY A 141 -6.93 2.10 2.46
N LEU A 142 -7.57 1.15 3.12
CA LEU A 142 -6.92 -0.04 3.67
C LEU A 142 -7.14 -1.23 2.74
N HIS A 143 -6.08 -1.95 2.40
CA HIS A 143 -6.25 -3.24 1.76
C HIS A 143 -6.85 -4.22 2.77
N ARG A 144 -7.92 -4.91 2.36
CA ARG A 144 -8.65 -5.86 3.20
C ARG A 144 -8.84 -7.17 2.46
N VAL A 145 -8.64 -8.27 3.17
CA VAL A 145 -8.81 -9.63 2.65
C VAL A 145 -9.71 -10.42 3.58
N LYS A 146 -10.74 -11.07 3.03
CA LYS A 146 -11.57 -12.01 3.77
C LYS A 146 -10.86 -13.36 3.87
N ALA A 147 -10.81 -13.90 5.09
CA ALA A 147 -10.36 -15.26 5.36
C ALA A 147 -11.52 -16.07 5.95
N VAL A 148 -11.67 -17.32 5.52
CA VAL A 148 -12.59 -18.28 6.12
C VAL A 148 -11.77 -19.30 6.90
N VAL A 149 -11.97 -19.32 8.22
CA VAL A 149 -11.29 -20.24 9.12
C VAL A 149 -12.20 -21.41 9.48
N ARG A 150 -11.71 -22.63 9.27
CA ARG A 150 -12.37 -23.90 9.55
C ARG A 150 -11.75 -24.58 10.77
N GLY A 151 -12.55 -25.35 11.49
CA GLY A 151 -12.08 -26.20 12.59
C GLY A 151 -11.52 -27.53 12.13
#